data_AF-A0A3R7PEK3-F1
#
_entry.id   AF-A0A3R7PEK3-F1
#
_cell.length_a   1.000
_cell.length_b   1.000
_cell.length_c   1.000
_cell.angle_alpha   90.00
_cell.angle_beta   90.00
_cell.angle_gamma   90.00
#
_symmetry.space_group_name_H-M   'P 1'
#
loop_
_entity.id
_entity.type
_entity.pdbx_description
1 polymer ?
#
loop_
_entity_poly.entity_id
_entity_poly.type
_entity_poly.pdbx_seq_one_letter_code
_entity_poly.pdbx_strand_id
1 'polypeptide(L)'
;EEIERTFFIRMKCVLAKRNAGLTTGGYKVIHCSGYLKIKHYTLDMAPYDSCYQNVGLVAVGHSLPPSAITEIKMHSNMFMFRASLDLKLIFLDARVGVLTGYEPQDLIEKTLYQYIHGCDMLHMRYSHHMLLMKGQVTTKYYRFLTRDGGWVWVQSYATIVHNSRSSRPHCIVAVNYVLT
;
A
#
# COMPACT_ATOMS: atom_id res chain seq x y z
N GLU A 1 18.42 -2.74 22.48
CA GLU A 1 18.15 -1.86 21.33
C GLU A 1 16.78 -2.14 20.77
N GLU A 2 16.26 -1.21 19.97
CA GLU A 2 14.97 -1.33 19.30
C GLU A 2 15.20 -1.17 17.79
N ILE A 3 14.76 -2.15 17.00
CA ILE A 3 14.86 -2.08 15.55
C ILE A 3 13.47 -1.92 14.95
N GLU A 4 13.22 -0.83 14.23
CA GLU A 4 11.95 -0.58 13.57
C GLU A 4 11.56 -1.69 12.59
N ARG A 5 10.27 -2.03 12.59
CA ARG A 5 9.66 -3.03 11.72
C ARG A 5 8.35 -2.49 11.17
N THR A 6 8.21 -2.60 9.85
CA THR A 6 6.97 -2.33 9.13
C THR A 6 6.76 -3.47 8.12
N PHE A 7 5.61 -4.13 8.20
CA PHE A 7 5.30 -5.27 7.34
C PHE A 7 3.79 -5.53 7.26
N PHE A 8 3.39 -6.40 6.32
CA PHE A 8 2.00 -6.80 6.12
C PHE A 8 1.82 -8.29 6.43
N ILE A 9 0.80 -8.64 7.20
CA ILE A 9 0.39 -10.03 7.46
C ILE A 9 -1.08 -10.25 7.10
N ARG A 10 -1.43 -11.51 6.84
CA ARG A 10 -2.83 -11.93 6.75
C ARG A 10 -3.22 -12.58 8.07
N MET A 11 -4.21 -12.00 8.76
CA MET A 11 -4.73 -12.55 10.01
C MET A 11 -6.13 -13.10 9.79
N LYS A 12 -6.46 -14.24 10.42
CA LYS A 12 -7.79 -14.84 10.34
C LYS A 12 -8.82 -13.85 10.90
N CYS A 13 -9.89 -13.60 10.15
CA CYS A 13 -10.94 -12.67 10.52
C CYS A 13 -12.29 -13.40 10.46
N VAL A 14 -12.95 -13.49 11.63
CA VAL A 14 -14.25 -14.15 11.77
C VAL A 14 -15.43 -13.17 11.70
N LEU A 15 -15.15 -11.88 11.51
CA LEU A 15 -16.18 -10.87 11.30
C LEU A 15 -16.86 -11.08 9.94
N ALA A 16 -18.16 -10.84 9.88
CA ALA A 16 -18.90 -10.90 8.62
C ALA A 16 -18.32 -9.92 7.59
N LYS A 17 -18.29 -10.26 6.30
CA LYS A 17 -17.72 -9.44 5.22
C LYS A 17 -18.16 -7.95 5.27
N ARG A 18 -19.44 -7.71 5.56
CA ARG A 18 -20.02 -6.35 5.73
C ARG A 18 -19.40 -5.52 6.86
N ASN A 19 -18.90 -6.16 7.92
CA ASN A 19 -18.35 -5.51 9.11
C ASN A 19 -16.81 -5.60 9.15
N ALA A 20 -16.25 -6.59 8.46
CA ALA A 20 -14.82 -6.85 8.37
C ALA A 20 -14.14 -6.05 7.25
N GLY A 21 -14.91 -5.65 6.24
CA GLY A 21 -14.39 -5.12 4.99
C GLY A 21 -13.98 -6.20 3.99
N LEU A 22 -13.00 -5.85 3.15
CA LEU A 22 -12.45 -6.78 2.16
C LEU A 22 -11.66 -7.89 2.87
N THR A 23 -12.28 -9.08 2.94
CA THR A 23 -11.64 -10.32 3.42
C THR A 23 -11.50 -11.30 2.27
N THR A 24 -10.33 -11.92 2.13
CA THR A 24 -10.06 -12.95 1.11
C THR A 24 -9.84 -14.28 1.81
N GLY A 25 -10.71 -15.27 1.54
CA GLY A 25 -10.61 -16.60 2.16
C GLY A 25 -10.75 -16.62 3.69
N GLY A 26 -11.45 -15.64 4.29
CA GLY A 26 -11.57 -15.51 5.74
C GLY A 26 -10.37 -14.86 6.43
N TYR A 27 -9.47 -14.25 5.67
CA TYR A 27 -8.33 -13.49 6.20
C TYR A 27 -8.43 -12.01 5.83
N LYS A 28 -7.90 -11.16 6.70
CA LYS A 28 -7.75 -9.72 6.49
C LYS A 28 -6.27 -9.33 6.48
N VAL A 29 -5.89 -8.40 5.61
CA VAL A 29 -4.53 -7.85 5.59
C VAL A 29 -4.39 -6.80 6.70
N ILE A 30 -3.38 -6.97 7.54
CA ILE A 30 -3.02 -6.06 8.63
C ILE A 30 -1.65 -5.46 8.33
N HIS A 31 -1.58 -4.14 8.35
CA HIS A 31 -0.33 -3.39 8.34
C HIS A 31 0.17 -3.28 9.77
N CYS A 32 1.34 -3.86 10.05
CA CYS A 32 1.97 -3.84 11.35
C CYS A 32 3.15 -2.87 11.34
N SER A 33 3.14 -1.89 12.24
CA SER A 33 4.23 -0.94 12.44
C SER A 33 4.64 -0.90 13.91
N GLY A 34 5.93 -1.04 14.20
CA GLY A 34 6.46 -1.04 15.56
C GLY A 34 7.95 -1.33 15.58
N TYR A 35 8.43 -2.01 16.62
CA TYR A 35 9.85 -2.30 16.81
C TYR A 35 10.10 -3.66 17.43
N LEU A 36 11.22 -4.24 17.04
CA LEU A 36 11.77 -5.45 17.63
C LEU A 36 12.72 -5.06 18.77
N LYS A 37 12.42 -5.52 19.98
CA LYS A 37 13.31 -5.37 21.12
C LYS A 37 14.37 -6.46 21.07
N ILE A 38 15.63 -6.05 21.03
CA ILE A 38 16.78 -6.96 21.04
C ILE A 38 17.66 -6.69 22.28
N LYS A 39 18.21 -7.76 22.83
CA LYS A 39 19.20 -7.70 23.91
C LYS A 39 20.55 -8.11 23.34
N HIS A 40 21.54 -7.23 23.50
CA HIS A 40 22.92 -7.55 23.20
C HIS A 40 23.52 -8.34 24.37
N TYR A 41 24.26 -9.38 24.05
CA TYR A 41 25.11 -10.05 25.04
C TYR A 41 26.44 -10.41 24.39
N THR A 42 27.52 -10.18 25.13
CA THR A 42 28.85 -10.63 24.77
C THR A 42 29.05 -12.06 25.23
N LEU A 43 29.52 -12.93 24.33
CA LEU A 43 29.97 -14.26 24.70
C LEU A 43 31.43 -14.14 25.15
N ASP A 44 31.76 -14.60 26.37
CA ASP A 44 33.12 -14.52 26.95
C ASP A 44 34.20 -15.19 26.07
N MET A 45 33.81 -16.04 25.12
CA MET A 45 34.73 -16.79 24.24
C MET A 45 34.98 -16.13 22.87
N ALA A 46 34.29 -15.04 22.52
CA ALA A 46 34.47 -14.36 21.23
C ALA A 46 34.16 -12.86 21.32
N PRO A 47 35.12 -12.01 21.76
CA PRO A 47 34.91 -10.57 21.98
C PRO A 47 34.59 -9.76 20.71
N TYR A 48 34.66 -10.39 19.53
CA TYR A 48 34.33 -9.78 18.25
C TYR A 48 32.97 -10.21 17.68
N ASP A 49 32.28 -11.17 18.30
CA ASP A 49 31.02 -11.70 17.78
C ASP A 49 29.83 -11.18 18.61
N SER A 50 29.17 -10.14 18.09
CA SER A 50 28.01 -9.54 18.74
C SER A 50 26.78 -10.44 18.57
N CYS A 51 26.33 -11.05 19.66
CA CYS A 51 25.14 -11.90 19.68
C CYS A 51 23.90 -11.07 20.00
N TYR A 52 22.89 -11.11 19.12
CA TYR A 52 21.61 -10.43 19.34
C TYR A 52 20.52 -11.45 19.74
N GLN A 53 19.98 -11.32 20.94
CA GLN A 53 18.79 -12.06 21.35
C GLN A 53 17.54 -11.25 21.01
N ASN A 54 16.62 -11.84 20.24
CA ASN A 54 15.28 -11.30 20.05
C ASN A 54 14.47 -11.46 21.34
N VAL A 55 14.07 -10.35 21.96
CA VAL A 55 13.26 -10.32 23.19
C VAL A 55 11.76 -10.32 22.85
N GLY A 56 11.36 -9.66 21.77
CA GLY A 56 9.98 -9.64 21.30
C GLY A 56 9.69 -8.51 20.32
N LEU A 57 8.52 -8.58 19.68
CA LEU A 57 7.98 -7.55 18.80
C LEU A 57 6.86 -6.79 19.51
N VAL A 58 6.95 -5.46 19.54
CA VAL A 58 5.85 -4.58 19.94
C VAL A 58 5.41 -3.81 18.70
N ALA A 59 4.15 -3.94 18.29
CA ALA A 59 3.64 -3.29 17.08
C ALA A 59 2.16 -2.96 17.18
N VAL A 60 1.76 -1.91 16.47
CA VAL A 60 0.36 -1.55 16.23
C VAL A 60 -0.07 -2.17 14.91
N GLY A 61 -1.22 -2.85 14.92
CA GLY A 61 -1.83 -3.44 13.74
C GLY A 61 -2.99 -2.59 13.23
N HIS A 62 -2.82 -1.97 12.07
CA HIS A 62 -3.90 -1.28 11.37
C HIS A 62 -4.49 -2.19 10.30
N SER A 63 -5.78 -2.45 10.40
CA SER A 63 -6.48 -3.05 9.28
C SER A 63 -6.56 -2.03 8.15
N LEU A 64 -6.17 -2.42 6.94
CA LEU A 64 -6.34 -1.55 5.77
C LEU A 64 -7.82 -1.18 5.61
N PRO A 65 -8.14 0.02 5.07
CA PRO A 65 -9.43 0.67 5.20
C PRO A 65 -10.61 -0.32 5.12
N PRO A 66 -11.49 -0.34 6.15
CA PRO A 66 -12.53 -1.36 6.30
C PRO A 66 -13.54 -1.36 5.16
N SER A 67 -13.66 -0.27 4.43
CA SER A 67 -14.65 -0.11 3.40
C SER A 67 -14.12 -0.65 2.09
N ALA A 68 -14.98 -1.28 1.27
CA ALA A 68 -14.71 -1.33 -0.16
C ALA A 68 -14.29 0.09 -0.55
N ILE A 69 -13.20 0.26 -1.29
CA ILE A 69 -12.61 1.59 -1.58
C ILE A 69 -13.66 2.62 -2.06
N THR A 70 -14.81 2.15 -2.57
CA THR A 70 -16.03 2.89 -2.90
C THR A 70 -16.74 3.63 -1.75
N GLU A 71 -16.52 3.29 -0.48
CA GLU A 71 -17.21 3.85 0.70
C GLU A 71 -16.32 4.80 1.54
N ILE A 72 -15.08 5.02 1.10
CA ILE A 72 -14.19 6.00 1.75
C ILE A 72 -14.74 7.40 1.45
N LYS A 73 -14.96 8.21 2.49
CA LYS A 73 -15.27 9.63 2.32
C LYS A 73 -14.06 10.31 1.67
N MET A 74 -14.19 10.63 0.39
CA MET A 74 -13.08 11.20 -0.35
C MET A 74 -12.93 12.69 -0.03
N HIS A 75 -11.76 13.08 0.45
CA HIS A 75 -11.40 14.47 0.73
C HIS A 75 -10.87 15.18 -0.51
N SER A 76 -10.65 16.49 -0.42
CA SER A 76 -10.17 17.33 -1.54
C SER A 76 -8.78 16.93 -2.02
N ASN A 77 -7.92 16.43 -1.13
CA ASN A 77 -6.56 15.97 -1.43
C ASN A 77 -6.49 14.49 -1.82
N MET A 78 -7.60 13.90 -2.28
CA MET A 78 -7.67 12.48 -2.62
C MET A 78 -8.22 12.25 -4.01
N PHE A 79 -7.65 11.27 -4.71
CA PHE A 79 -8.21 10.75 -5.96
C PHE A 79 -8.14 9.22 -5.99
N MET A 80 -9.06 8.61 -6.74
CA MET A 80 -9.14 7.18 -6.95
C MET A 80 -8.68 6.82 -8.37
N PHE A 81 -8.00 5.68 -8.50
CA PHE A 81 -7.84 5.03 -9.79
C PHE A 81 -8.22 3.55 -9.74
N ARG A 82 -8.49 2.99 -10.93
CA ARG A 82 -8.48 1.55 -11.17
C ARG A 82 -7.38 1.23 -12.15
N ALA A 83 -6.77 0.06 -11.97
CA ALA A 83 -5.72 -0.44 -12.83
C ALA A 83 -5.86 -1.96 -13.05
N SER A 84 -5.27 -2.47 -14.13
CA SER A 84 -5.00 -3.91 -14.25
C SER A 84 -3.87 -4.34 -13.28
N LEU A 85 -3.64 -5.66 -13.18
CA LEU A 85 -2.66 -6.23 -12.24
C LEU A 85 -1.20 -5.89 -12.56
N ASP A 86 -0.91 -5.27 -13.70
CA ASP A 86 0.39 -4.74 -14.09
C ASP A 86 0.52 -3.22 -13.82
N LEU A 87 -0.45 -2.62 -13.11
CA LEU A 87 -0.59 -1.18 -12.85
C LEU A 87 -0.82 -0.32 -14.10
N LYS A 88 -1.31 -0.88 -15.20
CA LYS A 88 -1.86 -0.07 -16.30
C LYS A 88 -3.18 0.59 -15.87
N LEU A 89 -3.23 1.91 -15.94
CA LEU A 89 -4.37 2.70 -15.47
C LEU A 89 -5.55 2.55 -16.45
N ILE A 90 -6.71 2.13 -15.94
CA ILE A 90 -7.93 1.91 -16.75
C ILE A 90 -9.03 2.92 -16.42
N PHE A 91 -8.94 3.59 -15.26
CA PHE A 91 -9.87 4.62 -14.83
C PHE A 91 -9.19 5.50 -13.79
N LEU A 92 -9.43 6.81 -13.84
CA LEU A 92 -9.12 7.75 -12.77
C LEU A 92 -10.31 8.68 -12.55
N ASP A 93 -10.53 9.10 -11.30
CA ASP A 93 -11.51 10.16 -11.03
C ASP A 93 -10.97 11.55 -11.44
N ALA A 94 -11.88 12.48 -11.70
CA ALA A 94 -11.55 13.81 -12.24
C ALA A 94 -10.68 14.68 -11.32
N ARG A 95 -10.57 14.36 -10.01
CA ARG A 95 -9.76 15.16 -9.08
C ARG A 95 -8.27 15.02 -9.33
N VAL A 96 -7.85 13.99 -10.08
CA VAL A 96 -6.46 13.89 -10.52
C VAL A 96 -6.01 15.16 -11.26
N GLY A 97 -6.91 15.83 -11.99
CA GLY A 97 -6.63 17.11 -12.64
C GLY A 97 -6.29 18.22 -11.67
N VAL A 98 -7.13 18.43 -10.66
CA VAL A 98 -6.89 19.47 -9.64
C VAL A 98 -5.61 19.20 -8.84
N LEU A 99 -5.27 17.93 -8.62
CA LEU A 99 -4.16 17.54 -7.75
C LEU A 99 -2.81 17.38 -8.46
N THR A 100 -2.81 17.16 -9.77
CA THR A 100 -1.58 16.84 -10.53
C THR A 100 -1.45 17.59 -11.86
N GLY A 101 -2.50 18.30 -12.30
CA GLY A 101 -2.60 18.96 -13.60
C GLY A 101 -2.99 18.03 -14.76
N TYR A 102 -2.97 16.70 -14.57
CA TYR A 102 -3.33 15.75 -15.62
C TYR A 102 -4.83 15.53 -15.73
N GLU A 103 -5.34 15.47 -16.96
CA GLU A 103 -6.67 14.92 -17.20
C GLU A 103 -6.63 13.39 -17.11
N PRO A 104 -7.72 12.71 -16.68
CA PRO A 104 -7.77 11.24 -16.62
C PRO A 104 -7.31 10.55 -17.92
N GLN A 105 -7.69 11.11 -19.08
CA GLN A 105 -7.32 10.59 -20.39
C GLN A 105 -5.81 10.66 -20.68
N ASP A 106 -5.08 11.58 -20.05
CA ASP A 106 -3.62 11.68 -20.21
C ASP A 106 -2.90 10.50 -19.54
N LEU A 107 -3.55 9.88 -18.55
CA LEU A 107 -2.99 8.85 -17.67
C LEU A 107 -3.49 7.44 -18.03
N ILE A 108 -4.71 7.33 -18.54
CA ILE A 108 -5.33 6.06 -18.95
C ILE A 108 -4.48 5.35 -20.02
N GLU A 109 -4.48 4.02 -19.98
CA GLU A 109 -3.68 3.11 -20.79
C GLU A 109 -2.15 3.19 -20.57
N LYS A 110 -1.68 4.09 -19.70
CA LYS A 110 -0.28 4.14 -19.27
C LYS A 110 -0.10 3.42 -17.94
N THR A 111 1.11 2.93 -17.68
CA THR A 111 1.42 2.29 -16.41
C THR A 111 1.74 3.34 -15.35
N LEU A 112 1.31 3.10 -14.11
CA LEU A 112 1.60 4.00 -12.98
C LEU A 112 3.10 4.32 -12.89
N TYR A 113 3.96 3.33 -13.16
CA TYR A 113 5.41 3.45 -13.14
C TYR A 113 5.98 4.57 -14.01
N GLN A 114 5.31 4.98 -15.08
CA GLN A 114 5.74 6.11 -15.91
C GLN A 114 5.72 7.45 -15.16
N TYR A 115 4.90 7.54 -14.11
CA TYR A 115 4.68 8.74 -13.32
C TYR A 115 5.31 8.67 -11.92
N ILE A 116 6.08 7.61 -11.63
CA ILE A 116 6.79 7.45 -10.36
C ILE A 116 8.22 7.95 -10.51
N HIS A 117 8.67 8.77 -9.57
CA HIS A 117 10.06 9.22 -9.55
C HIS A 117 11.03 8.04 -9.48
N GLY A 118 12.13 8.08 -10.25
CA GLY A 118 13.07 6.95 -10.37
C GLY A 118 13.61 6.42 -9.03
N CYS A 119 13.94 7.32 -8.09
CA CYS A 119 14.39 6.93 -6.74
C CYS A 119 13.33 6.18 -5.90
N ASP A 120 12.04 6.25 -6.25
CA ASP A 120 10.95 5.60 -5.51
C ASP A 120 10.52 4.27 -6.16
N MET A 121 11.11 3.94 -7.33
CA MET A 121 10.75 2.80 -8.17
C MET A 121 10.88 1.45 -7.43
N LEU A 122 11.96 1.24 -6.67
CA LEU A 122 12.17 0.00 -5.92
C LEU A 122 11.13 -0.19 -4.82
N HIS A 123 10.79 0.87 -4.10
CA HIS A 123 9.74 0.85 -3.07
C HIS A 123 8.35 0.62 -3.68
N MET A 124 8.08 1.23 -4.84
CA MET A 124 6.84 1.01 -5.57
C MET A 124 6.73 -0.44 -6.05
N ARG A 125 7.79 -1.00 -6.63
CA ARG A 125 7.85 -2.41 -7.05
C ARG A 125 7.61 -3.36 -5.88
N TYR A 126 8.23 -3.09 -4.72
CA TYR A 126 7.98 -3.89 -3.52
C TYR A 126 6.51 -3.83 -3.10
N SER A 127 5.92 -2.63 -3.07
CA SER A 127 4.51 -2.44 -2.72
C SER A 127 3.58 -3.17 -3.71
N HIS A 128 3.88 -3.09 -5.00
CA HIS A 128 3.14 -3.80 -6.04
C HIS A 128 3.24 -5.33 -5.87
N HIS A 129 4.43 -5.86 -5.60
CA HIS A 129 4.59 -7.29 -5.31
C HIS A 129 3.80 -7.72 -4.06
N MET A 130 3.82 -6.92 -2.99
CA MET A 130 3.01 -7.19 -1.79
C MET A 130 1.51 -7.16 -2.06
N LEU A 131 1.04 -6.23 -2.91
CA LEU A 131 -0.36 -6.16 -3.34
C LEU A 131 -0.79 -7.45 -4.05
N LEU A 132 0.03 -7.96 -4.98
CA LEU A 132 -0.26 -9.20 -5.71
C LEU A 132 -0.28 -10.42 -4.77
N MET A 133 0.64 -10.48 -3.80
CA MET A 133 0.76 -11.62 -2.89
C MET A 133 -0.30 -11.64 -1.78
N LYS A 134 -0.70 -10.47 -1.28
CA LYS A 134 -1.55 -10.35 -0.08
C LYS A 134 -2.94 -9.80 -0.38
N GLY A 135 -3.16 -9.22 -1.56
CA GLY A 135 -4.43 -8.66 -2.01
C GLY A 135 -4.64 -7.19 -1.62
N GLN A 136 -3.89 -6.65 -0.66
CA GLN A 136 -3.95 -5.25 -0.24
C GLN A 136 -2.56 -4.75 0.14
N VAL A 137 -2.32 -3.45 -0.02
CA VAL A 137 -1.09 -2.79 0.41
C VAL A 137 -1.32 -1.31 0.72
N THR A 138 -0.49 -0.77 1.61
CA THR A 138 -0.24 0.68 1.70
C THR A 138 1.17 0.94 1.19
N THR A 139 1.32 1.85 0.24
CA THR A 139 2.65 2.23 -0.26
C THR A 139 3.39 3.06 0.80
N LYS A 140 4.72 3.10 0.68
CA LYS A 140 5.47 4.25 1.22
C LYS A 140 5.06 5.53 0.50
N TYR A 141 5.43 6.68 1.06
CA TYR A 141 5.36 7.94 0.31
C TYR A 141 6.21 7.85 -0.93
N TYR A 142 5.66 8.29 -2.05
CA TYR A 142 6.35 8.34 -3.33
C TYR A 142 6.02 9.64 -4.03
N ARG A 143 6.90 10.06 -4.93
CA ARG A 143 6.70 11.24 -5.77
C ARG A 143 5.97 10.86 -7.05
N PHE A 144 4.83 11.51 -7.29
CA PHE A 144 4.06 11.42 -8.52
C PHE A 144 4.32 12.64 -9.40
N LEU A 145 4.67 12.42 -10.67
CA LEU A 145 5.00 13.48 -11.62
C LEU A 145 3.77 14.36 -11.84
N THR A 146 3.95 15.68 -11.93
CA THR A 146 2.88 16.62 -12.31
C THR A 146 2.99 17.01 -13.77
N ARG A 147 1.86 17.41 -14.38
CA ARG A 147 1.79 17.75 -15.81
C ARG A 147 2.77 18.85 -16.22
N ASP A 148 2.86 19.90 -15.41
CA ASP A 148 3.71 21.07 -15.68
C ASP A 148 5.17 20.88 -15.21
N GLY A 149 5.53 19.65 -14.84
CA GLY A 149 6.81 19.32 -14.21
C GLY A 149 6.80 19.54 -12.70
N GLY A 150 7.76 18.91 -12.02
CA GLY A 150 7.76 18.80 -10.56
C GLY A 150 7.09 17.53 -10.07
N TRP A 151 6.86 17.45 -8.75
CA TRP A 151 6.36 16.24 -8.10
C TRP A 151 5.45 16.59 -6.93
N VAL A 152 4.42 15.77 -6.73
CA VAL A 152 3.63 15.77 -5.50
C VAL A 152 3.88 14.50 -4.70
N TRP A 153 3.86 14.60 -3.37
CA TRP A 153 3.99 13.44 -2.50
C TRP A 153 2.65 12.72 -2.40
N VAL A 154 2.68 11.40 -2.61
CA VAL A 154 1.48 10.56 -2.61
C VAL A 154 1.68 9.34 -1.72
N GLN A 155 0.61 8.95 -1.01
CA GLN A 155 0.47 7.63 -0.41
C GLN A 155 -0.76 6.93 -0.99
N SER A 156 -0.59 5.68 -1.43
CA SER A 156 -1.67 4.89 -1.99
C SER A 156 -2.06 3.74 -1.08
N TYR A 157 -3.38 3.56 -0.94
CA TYR A 157 -4.00 2.38 -0.36
C TYR A 157 -4.63 1.61 -1.51
N ALA A 158 -4.03 0.47 -1.86
CA ALA A 158 -4.46 -0.32 -3.01
C ALA A 158 -5.01 -1.68 -2.57
N THR A 159 -6.05 -2.14 -3.27
CA THR A 159 -6.66 -3.45 -3.05
C THR A 159 -7.03 -4.10 -4.38
N ILE A 160 -6.78 -5.41 -4.49
CA ILE A 160 -7.25 -6.24 -5.60
C ILE A 160 -8.71 -6.61 -5.36
N VAL A 161 -9.58 -6.12 -6.24
CA VAL A 161 -11.01 -6.41 -6.19
C VAL A 161 -11.33 -7.55 -7.16
N HIS A 162 -12.02 -8.55 -6.62
CA HIS A 162 -12.52 -9.69 -7.38
C HIS A 162 -13.99 -9.42 -7.73
N ASN A 163 -14.31 -9.36 -9.02
CA ASN A 163 -15.71 -9.22 -9.42
C ASN A 163 -16.36 -10.60 -9.49
N SER A 164 -16.82 -11.13 -8.37
CA SER A 164 -17.47 -12.46 -8.32
C SER A 164 -18.82 -12.52 -9.04
N ARG A 165 -19.36 -11.37 -9.50
CA ARG A 165 -20.65 -11.27 -10.20
C ARG A 165 -20.50 -11.09 -11.72
N SER A 166 -19.29 -11.00 -12.24
CA SER A 166 -19.04 -10.90 -13.68
C SER A 166 -17.75 -11.64 -14.06
N SER A 167 -17.62 -12.08 -15.31
CA SER A 167 -16.35 -12.62 -15.84
C SER A 167 -15.21 -11.60 -15.94
N ARG A 168 -15.42 -10.34 -15.49
CA ARG A 168 -14.41 -9.28 -15.59
C ARG A 168 -13.17 -9.64 -14.77
N PRO A 169 -11.97 -9.40 -15.32
CA PRO A 169 -10.71 -9.73 -14.67
C PRO A 169 -10.53 -8.96 -13.36
N HIS A 170 -9.70 -9.51 -12.47
CA HIS A 170 -9.26 -8.82 -11.27
C HIS A 170 -8.68 -7.44 -11.62
N CYS A 171 -9.08 -6.43 -10.85
CA CYS A 171 -8.52 -5.09 -11.00
C CYS A 171 -8.00 -4.60 -9.65
N ILE A 172 -6.99 -3.74 -9.73
CA ILE A 172 -6.54 -2.95 -8.60
C ILE A 172 -7.46 -1.73 -8.51
N VAL A 173 -7.94 -1.45 -7.32
CA VAL A 173 -8.55 -0.17 -6.98
C VAL A 173 -7.65 0.48 -5.94
N ALA A 174 -7.32 1.76 -6.15
CA ALA A 174 -6.46 2.50 -5.23
C ALA A 174 -7.06 3.85 -4.88
N VAL A 175 -6.93 4.20 -3.60
CA VAL A 175 -7.15 5.57 -3.09
C VAL A 175 -5.80 6.19 -2.84
N ASN A 176 -5.60 7.39 -3.37
CA ASN A 176 -4.34 8.09 -3.35
C ASN A 176 -4.53 9.38 -2.57
N TYR A 177 -3.77 9.52 -1.49
CA TYR A 177 -3.69 10.74 -0.69
C TYR A 177 -2.52 11.56 -1.19
N VAL A 178 -2.81 12.78 -1.64
CA VAL A 178 -1.81 13.79 -1.98
C VAL A 178 -1.48 14.59 -0.73
N LEU A 179 -0.20 14.66 -0.43
CA LEU A 179 0.38 15.35 0.72
C LEU A 179 0.87 16.70 0.19
N THR A 180 0.11 17.75 0.49
CA THR A 180 0.48 19.15 0.29
C THR A 180 1.10 19.72 1.54
#